data_AF-A0A2U3YBG0-F1
#
_entry.id   AF-A0A2U3YBG0-F1
#
_cell.length_a   1.000
_cell.length_b   1.000
_cell.length_c   1.000
_cell.angle_alpha   90.00
_cell.angle_beta   90.00
_cell.angle_gamma   90.00
#
_symmetry.space_group_name_H-M   'P 1'
#
loop_
_entity.id
_entity.type
_entity.pdbx_description
1 polymer ?
#
loop_
_entity_poly.entity_id
_entity_poly.type
_entity_poly.pdbx_seq_one_letter_code
_entity_poly.pdbx_strand_id
1 'polypeptide(L)'
;NIVAVGAGFCDGLHSGDNTKAAVIRLGLMEMIAFSKIFCKGQVSTATFLESCGVADLITTCYGGRNRRVAEAFARTGKTIEELEKEMLNGQKLQGPQTSAEVYRILKQKGLVDKFPLFTAVYQICYEGKPVQEMLSCLQSHPEHV
;
A
#
# COMPACT_ATOMS: atom_id res chain seq x y z
N ASN A 1 -5.33 -0.15 -3.93
CA ASN A 1 -5.08 1.23 -3.43
C ASN A 1 -3.99 1.33 -2.37
N ILE A 2 -4.01 0.59 -1.26
CA ILE A 2 -2.93 0.64 -0.23
C ILE A 2 -1.55 0.41 -0.87
N VAL A 3 -1.42 -0.67 -1.65
CA VAL A 3 -0.16 -1.00 -2.36
C VAL A 3 0.31 0.13 -3.27
N ALA A 4 -0.61 0.84 -3.93
CA ALA A 4 -0.27 1.95 -4.81
C ALA A 4 0.28 3.17 -4.05
N VAL A 5 -0.13 3.37 -2.78
CA VAL A 5 0.50 4.36 -1.90
C VAL A 5 1.95 3.97 -1.63
N GLY A 6 2.20 2.71 -1.26
CA GLY A 6 3.57 2.19 -1.08
C GLY A 6 4.43 2.29 -2.34
N ALA A 7 3.86 2.03 -3.52
CA ALA A 7 4.54 2.21 -4.80
C ALA A 7 4.90 3.69 -5.06
N GLY A 8 4.01 4.62 -4.73
CA GLY A 8 4.28 6.05 -4.81
C GLY A 8 5.36 6.52 -3.83
N PHE A 9 5.42 5.95 -2.61
CA PHE A 9 6.53 6.21 -1.68
C PHE A 9 7.87 5.79 -2.29
N CYS A 10 7.95 4.63 -2.95
CA CYS A 10 9.16 4.19 -3.64
C CYS A 10 9.57 5.13 -4.77
N ASP A 11 8.60 5.69 -5.51
CA ASP A 11 8.88 6.70 -6.53
C ASP A 11 9.47 7.98 -5.94
N GLY A 12 8.88 8.46 -4.83
CA GLY A 12 9.37 9.66 -4.15
C GLY A 12 10.75 9.47 -3.51
N LEU A 13 11.07 8.23 -3.12
CA LEU A 13 12.38 7.81 -2.62
C LEU A 13 13.39 7.46 -3.73
N HIS A 14 13.03 7.60 -5.01
CA HIS A 14 13.90 7.28 -6.15
C HIS A 14 14.46 5.85 -6.15
N SER A 15 13.71 4.87 -5.63
CA SER A 15 14.21 3.50 -5.43
C SER A 15 14.24 2.63 -6.69
N GLY A 16 13.75 3.14 -7.82
CA GLY A 16 13.76 2.47 -9.13
C GLY A 16 12.71 1.36 -9.30
N ASP A 17 12.63 0.83 -10.52
CA ASP A 17 11.55 -0.08 -10.92
C ASP A 17 11.61 -1.46 -10.24
N ASN A 18 12.81 -1.98 -9.95
CA ASN A 18 12.95 -3.26 -9.26
C ASN A 18 12.38 -3.22 -7.85
N THR A 19 12.63 -2.13 -7.12
CA THR A 19 12.06 -1.93 -5.77
C THR A 19 10.54 -1.79 -5.85
N LYS A 20 10.03 -1.01 -6.82
CA LYS A 20 8.58 -0.89 -7.04
C LYS A 20 7.94 -2.23 -7.38
N ALA A 21 8.57 -3.04 -8.23
CA ALA A 21 8.10 -4.37 -8.57
C ALA A 21 8.02 -5.28 -7.33
N ALA A 22 9.00 -5.19 -6.42
CA ALA A 22 8.97 -5.89 -5.14
C ALA A 22 7.77 -5.43 -4.27
N VAL A 23 7.51 -4.12 -4.18
CA VAL A 23 6.32 -3.59 -3.47
C VAL A 23 5.02 -4.12 -4.07
N ILE A 24 4.90 -4.11 -5.40
CA ILE A 24 3.70 -4.61 -6.09
C ILE A 24 3.52 -6.11 -5.80
N ARG A 25 4.58 -6.91 -5.92
CA ARG A 25 4.55 -8.36 -5.67
C ARG A 25 4.15 -8.66 -4.23
N LEU A 26 4.82 -8.05 -3.25
CA LEU A 26 4.55 -8.26 -1.83
C LEU A 26 3.17 -7.76 -1.44
N GLY A 27 2.76 -6.61 -1.98
CA GLY A 27 1.41 -6.10 -1.81
C GLY A 27 0.34 -7.03 -2.35
N LEU A 28 0.58 -7.70 -3.49
CA LEU A 28 -0.31 -8.73 -4.02
C LEU A 28 -0.39 -9.95 -3.09
N MET A 29 0.73 -10.39 -2.51
CA MET A 29 0.74 -11.49 -1.53
C MET A 29 -0.06 -11.13 -0.28
N GLU A 30 0.09 -9.91 0.25
CA GLU A 30 -0.73 -9.42 1.36
C GLU A 30 -2.22 -9.31 0.98
N MET A 31 -2.55 -8.89 -0.24
CA MET A 31 -3.95 -8.89 -0.73
C MET A 31 -4.55 -10.31 -0.73
N ILE A 32 -3.80 -11.30 -1.21
CA ILE A 32 -4.22 -12.71 -1.23
C ILE A 32 -4.39 -13.23 0.20
N ALA A 33 -3.40 -13.02 1.06
CA ALA A 33 -3.42 -13.47 2.45
C ALA A 33 -4.56 -12.83 3.24
N PHE A 34 -4.77 -11.52 3.10
CA PHE A 34 -5.85 -10.79 3.75
C PHE A 34 -7.20 -11.36 3.32
N SER A 35 -7.39 -11.54 2.02
CA SER A 35 -8.66 -12.06 1.49
C SER A 35 -8.94 -13.48 1.99
N LYS A 36 -7.93 -14.38 2.01
CA LYS A 36 -8.08 -15.74 2.55
C LYS A 36 -8.47 -15.77 4.03
N ILE A 37 -8.02 -14.79 4.82
CA ILE A 37 -8.32 -14.72 6.26
C ILE A 37 -9.70 -14.11 6.53
N PHE A 38 -10.10 -13.10 5.76
CA PHE A 38 -11.24 -12.24 6.10
C PHE A 38 -12.48 -12.40 5.22
N CYS A 39 -12.35 -12.89 3.98
CA CYS A 39 -13.50 -13.13 3.11
C CYS A 39 -14.23 -14.42 3.52
N LYS A 40 -15.56 -14.40 3.37
CA LYS A 40 -16.38 -15.60 3.55
C LYS A 40 -16.31 -16.45 2.29
N GLY A 41 -16.14 -17.77 2.45
CA GLY A 41 -16.08 -18.71 1.34
C GLY A 41 -14.66 -18.99 0.85
N GLN A 42 -14.54 -19.79 -0.21
CA GLN A 42 -13.24 -20.19 -0.75
C GLN A 42 -12.64 -19.04 -1.57
N VAL A 43 -11.45 -18.58 -1.16
CA VAL A 43 -10.67 -17.59 -1.91
C VAL A 43 -9.63 -18.31 -2.77
N SER A 44 -9.81 -18.27 -4.09
CA SER A 44 -8.85 -18.81 -5.05
C SER A 44 -7.75 -17.79 -5.34
N THR A 45 -6.49 -18.23 -5.28
CA THR A 45 -5.36 -17.39 -5.72
C THR A 45 -5.46 -17.05 -7.22
N ALA A 46 -6.08 -17.91 -8.04
CA ALA A 46 -6.25 -17.65 -9.47
C ALA A 46 -7.10 -16.38 -9.74
N THR A 47 -8.03 -16.04 -8.86
CA THR A 47 -8.84 -14.81 -8.98
C THR A 47 -7.96 -13.55 -8.97
N PHE A 48 -6.81 -13.57 -8.32
CA PHE A 48 -5.88 -12.43 -8.29
C PHE A 48 -5.05 -12.29 -9.57
N LEU A 49 -5.07 -13.31 -10.45
CA LEU A 49 -4.48 -13.23 -11.78
C LEU A 49 -5.44 -12.61 -12.82
N GLU A 50 -6.72 -12.48 -12.46
CA GLU A 50 -7.72 -11.80 -13.29
C GLU A 50 -7.52 -10.28 -13.30
N SER A 51 -8.24 -9.60 -14.19
CA SER A 51 -8.15 -8.14 -14.37
C SER A 51 -8.35 -7.34 -13.08
N CYS A 52 -9.27 -7.79 -12.21
CA CYS A 52 -9.55 -7.16 -10.92
C CYS A 52 -8.42 -7.30 -9.88
N GLY A 53 -7.46 -8.19 -10.10
CA GLY A 53 -6.30 -8.40 -9.24
C GLY A 53 -5.07 -7.73 -9.81
N VAL A 54 -4.24 -8.51 -10.52
CA VAL A 54 -2.90 -8.08 -10.94
C VAL A 54 -2.92 -6.92 -11.95
N ALA A 55 -3.86 -6.90 -12.91
CA ALA A 55 -3.90 -5.84 -13.92
C ALA A 55 -4.30 -4.49 -13.32
N ASP A 56 -5.36 -4.46 -12.52
CA ASP A 56 -5.78 -3.25 -11.80
C ASP A 56 -4.72 -2.79 -10.79
N LEU A 57 -4.05 -3.73 -10.12
CA LEU A 57 -2.95 -3.42 -9.21
C LEU A 57 -1.79 -2.72 -9.95
N ILE A 58 -1.34 -3.27 -11.09
CA ILE A 58 -0.24 -2.70 -11.88
C ILE A 58 -0.62 -1.30 -12.36
N THR A 59 -1.76 -1.14 -13.05
CA THR A 59 -2.13 0.17 -13.61
C THR A 59 -2.27 1.23 -12.51
N THR A 60 -2.82 0.85 -11.35
CA THR A 60 -2.96 1.76 -10.20
C THR A 60 -1.59 2.14 -9.60
N CYS A 61 -0.64 1.20 -9.54
CA CYS A 61 0.70 1.46 -9.01
C CYS A 61 1.62 2.24 -9.96
N TYR A 62 1.28 2.38 -11.25
CA TYR A 62 2.02 3.19 -12.21
C TYR A 62 1.35 4.54 -12.53
N GLY A 63 0.02 4.61 -12.58
CA GLY A 63 -0.72 5.82 -13.01
C GLY A 63 -1.74 6.38 -12.03
N GLY A 64 -2.07 5.65 -10.97
CA GLY A 64 -3.18 5.98 -10.07
C GLY A 64 -2.99 7.27 -9.26
N ARG A 65 -4.10 7.88 -8.81
CA ARG A 65 -4.08 9.05 -7.92
C ARG A 65 -3.37 8.77 -6.60
N ASN A 66 -3.55 7.56 -6.05
CA ASN A 66 -2.86 7.11 -4.84
C ASN A 66 -1.34 7.14 -5.02
N ARG A 67 -0.84 6.62 -6.13
CA ARG A 67 0.60 6.63 -6.44
C ARG A 67 1.13 8.07 -6.57
N ARG A 68 0.46 8.92 -7.35
CA ARG A 68 0.88 10.31 -7.59
C ARG A 68 0.97 11.14 -6.32
N VAL A 69 -0.04 11.06 -5.46
CA VAL A 69 -0.04 11.83 -4.20
C VAL A 69 0.94 11.25 -3.19
N ALA A 70 1.07 9.92 -3.11
CA ALA A 70 2.06 9.30 -2.23
C ALA A 70 3.51 9.65 -2.64
N GLU A 71 3.78 9.74 -3.94
CA GLU A 71 5.06 10.25 -4.45
C GLU A 71 5.30 11.70 -4.00
N ALA A 72 4.32 12.59 -4.20
CA ALA A 72 4.44 13.98 -3.78
C ALA A 72 4.63 14.11 -2.25
N PHE A 73 3.92 13.29 -1.46
CA PHE A 73 4.07 13.20 -0.01
C PHE A 73 5.52 12.87 0.37
N ALA A 74 6.07 11.80 -0.22
CA ALA A 74 7.42 11.35 0.05
C ALA A 74 8.50 12.38 -0.35
N ARG A 75 8.25 13.16 -1.41
CA ARG A 75 9.18 14.17 -1.91
C ARG A 75 9.16 15.49 -1.13
N THR A 76 7.98 15.90 -0.68
CA THR A 76 7.76 17.27 -0.18
C THR A 76 7.59 17.35 1.34
N GLY A 77 7.22 16.24 1.98
CA GLY A 77 6.86 16.22 3.40
C GLY A 77 5.53 16.91 3.73
N LYS A 78 4.79 17.39 2.71
CA LYS A 78 3.43 17.90 2.89
C LYS A 78 2.51 16.81 3.40
N THR A 79 1.48 17.20 4.12
CA THR A 79 0.43 16.28 4.58
C THR A 79 -0.40 15.75 3.41
N ILE A 80 -1.01 14.58 3.59
CA ILE A 80 -1.95 14.02 2.60
C ILE A 80 -3.10 14.99 2.33
N GLU A 81 -3.61 15.70 3.34
CA GLU A 81 -4.72 16.64 3.16
C GLU A 81 -4.34 17.85 2.29
N GLU A 82 -3.13 18.39 2.46
CA GLU A 82 -2.63 19.47 1.60
C GLU A 82 -2.54 19.00 0.14
N LEU A 83 -1.98 17.81 -0.08
CA LEU A 83 -1.82 17.26 -1.43
C LEU A 83 -3.15 16.86 -2.07
N GLU A 84 -4.14 16.42 -1.30
CA GLU A 84 -5.51 16.22 -1.79
C GLU A 84 -6.14 17.52 -2.31
N LYS A 85 -5.93 18.64 -1.60
CA LYS A 85 -6.41 19.96 -2.02
C LYS A 85 -5.70 20.43 -3.29
N GLU A 86 -4.38 20.29 -3.34
CA GLU A 86 -3.54 20.77 -4.44
C GLU A 86 -3.66 19.93 -5.72
N MET A 87 -3.72 18.60 -5.59
CA MET A 87 -3.59 17.69 -6.73
C MET A 87 -4.92 17.07 -7.18
N LEU A 88 -5.91 17.01 -6.28
CA LEU A 88 -7.16 16.26 -6.49
C LEU A 88 -8.41 17.14 -6.36
N ASN A 89 -8.27 18.47 -6.31
CA ASN A 89 -9.35 19.43 -6.09
C ASN A 89 -10.20 19.07 -4.84
N GLY A 90 -9.54 18.61 -3.77
CA GLY A 90 -10.18 18.26 -2.50
C GLY A 90 -10.81 16.86 -2.43
N GLN A 91 -10.69 16.03 -3.48
CA GLN A 91 -11.14 14.64 -3.40
C GLN A 91 -10.24 13.82 -2.48
N LYS A 92 -10.87 13.02 -1.59
CA LYS A 92 -10.17 12.18 -0.63
C LYS A 92 -9.53 10.94 -1.25
N LEU A 93 -8.33 10.61 -0.80
CA LEU A 93 -7.60 9.41 -1.19
C LEU A 93 -8.07 8.19 -0.41
N GLN A 94 -8.54 7.19 -1.16
CA GLN A 94 -8.97 5.94 -0.57
C GLN A 94 -7.81 5.11 -0.02
N GLY A 95 -6.59 5.19 -0.58
CA GLY A 95 -5.45 4.37 -0.15
C GLY A 95 -5.13 4.51 1.34
N PRO A 96 -4.84 5.72 1.85
CA PRO A 96 -4.64 5.97 3.27
C PRO A 96 -5.88 5.59 4.11
N GLN A 97 -7.08 5.97 3.68
CA GLN A 97 -8.31 5.65 4.43
C GLN A 97 -8.52 4.13 4.58
N THR A 98 -8.30 3.37 3.50
CA THR A 98 -8.38 1.90 3.54
C THR A 98 -7.27 1.31 4.41
N SER A 99 -6.05 1.87 4.43
CA SER A 99 -4.98 1.36 5.30
C SER A 99 -5.31 1.54 6.79
N ALA A 100 -5.98 2.64 7.17
CA ALA A 100 -6.46 2.83 8.55
C ALA A 100 -7.48 1.76 8.98
N GLU A 101 -8.45 1.45 8.12
CA GLU A 101 -9.43 0.38 8.42
C GLU A 101 -8.79 -1.00 8.45
N VAL A 102 -7.91 -1.31 7.49
CA VAL A 102 -7.17 -2.58 7.47
C VAL A 102 -6.31 -2.73 8.71
N TYR A 103 -5.54 -1.70 9.09
CA TYR A 103 -4.72 -1.71 10.31
C TYR A 103 -5.57 -1.96 11.56
N ARG A 104 -6.73 -1.30 11.68
CA ARG A 104 -7.67 -1.51 12.79
C ARG A 104 -8.11 -2.97 12.88
N ILE A 105 -8.49 -3.59 11.76
CA ILE A 105 -8.90 -5.00 11.69
C ILE A 105 -7.75 -5.92 12.11
N LEU A 106 -6.55 -5.69 11.55
CA LEU A 106 -5.36 -6.49 11.85
C LEU A 106 -4.95 -6.41 13.32
N LYS A 107 -4.99 -5.21 13.90
CA LYS A 107 -4.69 -4.96 15.31
C LYS A 107 -5.66 -5.72 16.22
N GLN A 108 -6.97 -5.67 15.93
CA GLN A 108 -7.99 -6.41 16.68
C GLN A 108 -7.80 -7.93 16.61
N LYS A 109 -7.17 -8.44 15.55
CA LYS A 109 -6.92 -9.87 15.36
C LYS A 109 -5.51 -10.32 15.76
N GLY A 110 -4.65 -9.42 16.21
CA GLY A 110 -3.25 -9.73 16.51
C GLY A 110 -2.45 -10.17 15.29
N LEU A 111 -2.77 -9.63 14.11
CA LEU A 111 -2.17 -10.02 12.82
C LEU A 111 -1.32 -8.93 12.17
N VAL A 112 -1.04 -7.81 12.85
CA VAL A 112 -0.30 -6.66 12.30
C VAL A 112 1.03 -7.08 11.67
N ASP A 113 1.79 -7.93 12.36
CA ASP A 113 3.12 -8.38 11.91
C ASP A 113 3.09 -9.28 10.67
N LYS A 114 1.92 -9.83 10.31
CA LYS A 114 1.76 -10.63 9.07
C LYS A 114 1.54 -9.77 7.82
N PHE A 115 1.28 -8.47 7.99
CA PHE A 115 0.99 -7.54 6.90
C PHE A 115 1.85 -6.28 7.04
N PRO A 116 3.19 -6.41 6.99
CA PRO A 116 4.10 -5.29 7.19
C PRO A 116 3.93 -4.17 6.17
N LEU A 117 3.58 -4.45 4.91
CA LEU A 117 3.38 -3.44 3.88
C LEU A 117 2.11 -2.62 4.13
N PHE A 118 0.96 -3.28 4.37
CA PHE A 118 -0.28 -2.56 4.71
C PHE A 118 -0.12 -1.73 5.99
N THR A 119 0.59 -2.28 6.97
CA THR A 119 0.89 -1.60 8.24
C THR A 119 1.79 -0.39 8.02
N ALA A 120 2.91 -0.52 7.29
CA ALA A 120 3.83 0.58 7.04
C ALA A 120 3.13 1.75 6.35
N VAL A 121 2.28 1.48 5.35
CA VAL A 121 1.49 2.52 4.67
C VAL A 121 0.60 3.29 5.66
N TYR A 122 -0.09 2.59 6.57
CA TYR A 122 -0.87 3.24 7.62
C TYR A 122 0.00 4.12 8.52
N GLN A 123 1.10 3.58 9.04
CA GLN A 123 1.92 4.28 10.03
C GLN A 123 2.63 5.51 9.44
N ILE A 124 3.04 5.44 8.17
CA ILE A 124 3.62 6.59 7.45
C ILE A 124 2.55 7.69 7.25
N CYS A 125 1.34 7.31 6.83
CA CYS A 125 0.27 8.28 6.58
C CYS A 125 -0.34 8.91 7.84
N TYR A 126 -0.39 8.19 8.97
CA TYR A 126 -1.17 8.62 10.14
C TYR A 126 -0.40 8.67 11.46
N GLU A 127 0.71 7.94 11.61
CA GLU A 127 1.51 7.91 12.85
C GLU A 127 2.82 8.70 12.72
N GLY A 128 3.03 9.38 11.58
CA GLY A 128 4.22 10.19 11.33
C GLY A 128 5.52 9.38 11.21
N LYS A 129 5.42 8.08 10.87
CA LYS A 129 6.61 7.27 10.61
C LYS A 129 7.35 7.80 9.37
N PRO A 130 8.70 7.77 9.36
CA PRO A 130 9.49 8.16 8.19
C PRO A 130 9.12 7.30 6.98
N VAL A 131 9.05 7.92 5.80
CA VAL A 131 8.70 7.21 4.56
C VAL A 131 9.70 6.10 4.20
N GLN A 132 10.94 6.19 4.68
CA GLN A 132 11.98 5.18 4.52
C GLN A 132 11.62 3.82 5.16
N GLU A 133 10.71 3.80 6.14
CA GLU A 133 10.18 2.55 6.72
C GLU A 133 9.48 1.68 5.67
N MET A 134 9.03 2.28 4.56
CA MET A 134 8.51 1.54 3.42
C MET A 134 9.54 0.55 2.85
N LEU A 135 10.84 0.87 2.87
CA LEU A 135 11.89 -0.03 2.39
C LEU A 135 12.24 -1.09 3.44
N SER A 136 12.27 -0.71 4.72
CA SER A 136 12.50 -1.61 5.85
C SER A 136 11.49 -2.76 5.85
N CYS A 137 10.21 -2.46 5.61
CA CYS A 137 9.14 -3.46 5.63
C CYS A 137 9.29 -4.54 4.53
N LEU A 138 9.99 -4.25 3.44
CA LEU A 138 10.27 -5.21 2.36
C LEU A 138 11.38 -6.18 2.76
N GLN A 139 12.37 -5.73 3.52
CA GLN A 139 13.53 -6.53 3.90
C GLN A 139 13.14 -7.67 4.86
N SER A 140 12.24 -7.39 5.80
CA SER A 140 11.79 -8.32 6.83
C SER A 140 10.43 -8.97 6.51
N HIS A 141 10.03 -9.01 5.23
CA HIS A 141 8.69 -9.48 4.86
C HIS A 141 8.52 -11.00 5.09
N PRO A 142 7.40 -11.47 5.70
CA PRO A 142 7.18 -12.89 6.02
C PRO A 142 7.30 -13.85 4.83
N GLU A 143 6.94 -13.41 3.62
CA GLU A 143 7.08 -14.17 2.36
C GLU A 143 8.54 -14.52 1.96
N HIS A 144 9.55 -14.03 2.69
CA HIS A 144 10.96 -14.39 2.46
C HIS A 144 11.46 -15.52 3.38
N VAL A 145 10.64 -15.96 4.35
CA VAL A 145 10.96 -16.98 5.36
C VAL A 145 10.18 -18.25 5.07
#